data_AF-A0A522EH35-F1
#
_entry.id   AF-A0A522EH35-F1
#
_cell.length_a   1.000
_cell.length_b   1.000
_cell.length_c   1.000
_cell.angle_alpha   90.00
_cell.angle_beta   90.00
_cell.angle_gamma   90.00
#
_symmetry.space_group_name_H-M   'P 1'
#
loop_
_entity.id
_entity.type
_entity.pdbx_description
1 polymer ?
#
loop_
_entity_poly.entity_id
_entity_poly.type
_entity_poly.pdbx_seq_one_letter_code
_entity_poly.pdbx_strand_id
1 'polypeptide(L)'
;MKPLSFSTDELDALAVHFEALTVKVPLCPITTPEEYDAAIRVMDALLDAGAANEEHPLAGLVAALGEFIGSYDGLHHRLTEG
;
A
#
# COMPACT_ATOMS: atom_id res chain seq x y z
N MET A 1 24.70 7.84 15.74
CA MET A 1 24.09 7.15 14.58
C MET A 1 24.67 7.76 13.32
N LYS A 2 25.14 6.96 12.35
CA LYS A 2 25.56 7.48 11.04
C LYS A 2 24.29 7.83 10.24
N PRO A 3 24.23 8.96 9.52
CA PRO A 3 23.11 9.24 8.65
C PRO A 3 23.06 8.16 7.55
N LEU A 4 21.87 7.62 7.31
CA LEU A 4 21.62 6.80 6.13
C LEU A 4 21.80 7.72 4.92
N SER A 5 22.68 7.34 4.00
CA SER A 5 22.88 8.03 2.72
C SER A 5 22.64 7.02 1.61
N PHE A 6 21.72 7.34 0.70
CA PHE A 6 21.56 6.59 -0.55
C PHE A 6 22.44 7.22 -1.62
N SER A 7 23.14 6.40 -2.39
CA SER A 7 23.73 6.81 -3.65
C SER A 7 22.66 7.01 -4.73
N THR A 8 23.01 7.71 -5.81
CA THR A 8 22.10 7.90 -6.95
C THR A 8 21.68 6.58 -7.57
N ASP A 9 22.61 5.63 -7.71
CA ASP A 9 22.30 4.29 -8.25
C ASP A 9 21.31 3.52 -7.36
N GLU A 10 21.43 3.64 -6.04
CA GLU A 10 20.47 3.04 -5.09
C GLU A 10 19.09 3.69 -5.17
N LEU A 11 19.01 5.01 -5.40
CA LEU A 11 17.74 5.71 -5.57
C LEU A 11 17.06 5.31 -6.89
N ASP A 12 17.81 5.18 -7.98
CA ASP A 12 17.27 4.77 -9.28
C ASP A 12 16.75 3.32 -9.22
N ALA A 13 17.51 2.42 -8.58
CA ALA A 13 17.05 1.05 -8.36
C ALA A 13 15.77 0.99 -7.52
N LEU A 14 15.68 1.79 -6.45
CA LEU A 14 14.49 1.86 -5.61
C LEU A 14 13.30 2.42 -6.39
N ALA A 15 13.49 3.44 -7.21
CA ALA A 15 12.44 4.02 -8.05
C ALA A 15 11.87 2.99 -9.03
N VAL A 16 12.73 2.22 -9.70
CA VAL A 16 12.30 1.16 -10.64
C VAL A 16 11.51 0.07 -9.92
N HIS A 17 11.98 -0.37 -8.74
CA HIS A 17 11.26 -1.39 -7.97
C HIS A 17 9.93 -0.87 -7.44
N PHE A 18 9.90 0.38 -6.98
CA PHE A 18 8.68 1.03 -6.51
C PHE A 18 7.66 1.18 -7.65
N GLU A 19 8.08 1.66 -8.82
CA GLU A 19 7.24 1.77 -10.00
C GLU A 19 6.67 0.40 -10.41
N ALA A 20 7.52 -0.63 -10.51
CA ALA A 20 7.10 -1.98 -10.84
C ALA A 20 6.07 -2.57 -9.85
N LEU A 21 6.18 -2.20 -8.57
CA LEU A 21 5.23 -2.63 -7.54
C LEU A 21 3.92 -1.83 -7.61
N THR A 22 4.00 -0.51 -7.80
CA THR A 22 2.83 0.39 -7.88
C THR A 22 1.91 0.11 -9.07
N VAL A 23 2.44 -0.46 -10.16
CA VAL A 23 1.64 -0.92 -11.31
C VAL A 23 0.66 -2.03 -10.90
N LYS A 24 1.03 -2.85 -9.91
CA LYS A 24 0.22 -4.01 -9.48
C LYS A 24 -0.54 -3.75 -8.20
N VAL A 25 0.05 -2.98 -7.28
CA VAL A 25 -0.50 -2.72 -5.97
C VAL A 25 -0.49 -1.22 -5.70
N PRO A 26 -1.65 -0.60 -5.42
CA PRO A 26 -1.72 0.83 -5.12
C PRO A 26 -1.04 1.13 -3.78
N LEU A 27 0.24 1.49 -3.85
CA LEU A 27 1.09 1.86 -2.69
C LEU A 27 1.14 3.37 -2.49
N CYS A 28 -0.02 4.02 -2.58
CA CYS A 28 -0.16 5.45 -2.36
C CYS A 28 -1.32 5.73 -1.39
N PRO A 29 -1.31 6.89 -0.71
CA PRO A 29 -2.47 7.32 0.05
C PRO A 29 -3.71 7.33 -0.84
N ILE A 30 -4.79 6.75 -0.35
CA ILE A 30 -6.08 6.74 -1.05
C ILE A 30 -6.74 8.09 -0.83
N THR A 31 -7.15 8.73 -1.92
CA THR A 31 -7.76 10.07 -1.91
C THR A 31 -9.12 10.11 -2.60
N THR A 32 -9.46 9.08 -3.37
CA THR A 32 -10.71 8.96 -4.12
C THR A 32 -11.42 7.63 -3.85
N PRO A 33 -12.76 7.55 -4.05
CA PRO A 33 -13.50 6.30 -3.93
C PRO A 33 -13.02 5.23 -4.91
N GLU A 34 -12.60 5.61 -6.11
CA GLU A 34 -12.10 4.68 -7.12
C GLU A 34 -10.78 4.04 -6.71
N GLU A 35 -9.88 4.82 -6.10
CA GLU A 35 -8.64 4.32 -5.50
C GLU A 35 -8.91 3.38 -4.32
N TYR A 36 -9.94 3.68 -3.52
CA TYR A 36 -10.37 2.83 -2.41
C TYR A 36 -10.84 1.46 -2.90
N ASP A 37 -11.76 1.45 -3.87
CA ASP A 37 -12.27 0.22 -4.47
C ASP A 37 -11.14 -0.61 -5.12
N ALA A 38 -10.19 0.05 -5.77
CA ALA A 38 -9.01 -0.61 -6.34
C ALA A 38 -8.13 -1.24 -5.26
N ALA A 39 -7.87 -0.53 -4.16
CA ALA A 39 -7.08 -1.03 -3.04
C ALA A 39 -7.73 -2.24 -2.37
N ILE A 40 -9.06 -2.22 -2.16
CA ILE A 40 -9.83 -3.35 -1.63
C ILE A 40 -9.71 -4.57 -2.55
N ARG A 41 -9.93 -4.41 -3.86
CA ARG A 41 -9.82 -5.53 -4.83
C ARG A 41 -8.43 -6.15 -4.86
N VAL A 42 -7.38 -5.34 -4.77
CA VAL A 42 -6.01 -5.84 -4.72
C VAL A 42 -5.73 -6.56 -3.40
N MET A 43 -6.21 -6.01 -2.28
CA MET A 43 -6.08 -6.65 -0.97
C MET A 43 -6.76 -8.02 -0.95
N ASP A 44 -8.00 -8.12 -1.43
CA ASP A 44 -8.74 -9.39 -1.52
C ASP A 44 -8.00 -10.40 -2.40
N ALA A 45 -7.51 -9.97 -3.58
CA ALA A 45 -6.75 -10.85 -4.47
C ALA A 45 -5.44 -11.37 -3.84
N LEU A 46 -4.77 -10.55 -3.02
CA LEU A 46 -3.58 -10.98 -2.27
C LEU A 46 -3.93 -12.01 -1.19
N LEU A 47 -5.03 -11.77 -0.45
CA LEU A 47 -5.51 -12.70 0.57
C LEU A 47 -5.89 -14.06 -0.03
N ASP A 48 -6.63 -14.06 -1.13
CA ASP A 48 -7.03 -15.26 -1.87
C ASP A 48 -5.82 -16.02 -2.44
N ALA A 49 -4.75 -15.30 -2.83
CA ALA A 49 -3.50 -15.89 -3.29
C ALA A 49 -2.64 -16.48 -2.15
N GLY A 50 -3.06 -16.33 -0.88
CA GLY A 50 -2.40 -16.90 0.29
C GLY A 50 -1.61 -15.89 1.14
N ALA A 51 -1.65 -14.60 0.83
CA ALA A 51 -1.05 -13.56 1.67
C ALA A 51 -1.82 -13.31 2.98
N ALA A 52 -2.93 -14.00 3.20
CA ALA A 52 -3.59 -14.09 4.51
C ALA A 52 -2.74 -14.81 5.57
N ASN A 53 -1.73 -15.57 5.15
CA ASN A 53 -0.73 -16.11 6.06
C ASN A 53 0.26 -15.00 6.47
N GLU A 54 0.35 -14.70 7.77
CA GLU A 54 1.25 -13.67 8.30
C GLU A 54 2.74 -13.97 8.06
N GLU A 55 3.12 -15.23 7.84
CA GLU A 55 4.49 -15.62 7.44
C GLU A 55 4.76 -15.44 5.94
N HIS A 56 3.75 -15.07 5.15
CA HIS A 56 3.88 -14.87 3.72
C HIS A 56 4.72 -13.61 3.42
N PRO A 57 5.64 -13.63 2.44
CA PRO A 57 6.44 -12.46 2.07
C PRO A 57 5.64 -11.20 1.71
N LEU A 58 4.37 -11.38 1.33
CA LEU A 58 3.44 -10.28 0.99
C LEU A 58 2.48 -9.90 2.13
N ALA A 59 2.58 -10.51 3.31
CA ALA A 59 1.74 -10.13 4.45
C ALA A 59 1.94 -8.64 4.82
N GLY A 60 3.19 -8.15 4.73
CA GLY A 60 3.49 -6.73 4.92
C GLY A 60 2.82 -5.81 3.88
N LEU A 61 2.54 -6.32 2.68
CA LEU A 61 1.85 -5.57 1.63
C LEU A 61 0.35 -5.45 1.92
N VAL A 62 -0.27 -6.54 2.41
CA VAL A 62 -1.66 -6.55 2.88
C VAL A 62 -1.83 -5.59 4.06
N ALA A 63 -0.89 -5.61 5.02
CA ALA A 63 -0.91 -4.68 6.15
C ALA A 63 -0.83 -3.21 5.71
N ALA A 64 0.05 -2.89 4.76
CA ALA A 64 0.18 -1.52 4.22
C ALA A 64 -1.11 -1.05 3.52
N LEU A 65 -1.74 -1.91 2.72
CA LEU A 65 -3.03 -1.60 2.09
C LEU A 65 -4.12 -1.35 3.14
N GLY A 66 -4.18 -2.18 4.19
CA GLY A 66 -5.12 -2.00 5.29
C GLY A 66 -4.99 -0.64 5.98
N GLU A 67 -3.77 -0.16 6.20
CA GLU A 67 -3.53 1.18 6.76
C GLU A 67 -3.99 2.31 5.83
N PHE A 68 -3.79 2.18 4.51
CA PHE A 68 -4.27 3.18 3.55
C PHE A 68 -5.79 3.23 3.46
N ILE A 69 -6.43 2.06 3.41
CA ILE A 69 -7.90 1.89 3.42
C ILE A 69 -8.47 2.49 4.70
N GLY A 70 -7.95 2.10 5.87
CA GLY A 70 -8.40 2.61 7.17
C GLY A 70 -8.19 4.12 7.34
N SER A 71 -7.11 4.67 6.79
CA SER A 71 -6.86 6.12 6.79
C SER A 71 -7.92 6.88 5.97
N TYR A 72 -8.28 6.36 4.80
CA TYR A 72 -9.35 6.94 3.97
C TYR A 72 -10.73 6.83 4.63
N ASP A 73 -11.04 5.67 5.22
CA ASP A 73 -12.29 5.44 5.96
C ASP A 73 -12.40 6.39 7.16
N GLY A 74 -11.32 6.60 7.91
CA GLY A 74 -11.31 7.54 9.04
C GLY A 74 -11.47 9.01 8.63
N LEU A 75 -11.12 9.39 7.41
CA LEU A 75 -11.38 10.72 6.85
C LEU A 75 -12.84 10.83 6.39
N HIS A 76 -13.37 9.83 5.71
CA HIS A 76 -14.74 9.83 5.18
C HIS A 76 -15.81 9.64 6.25
N HIS A 77 -15.56 8.80 7.26
CA HIS A 77 -16.49 8.58 8.37
C HIS A 77 -16.64 9.83 9.25
N ARG A 78 -15.58 10.63 9.40
CA ARG A 78 -15.64 11.94 10.07
C ARG A 78 -16.48 12.99 9.34
N LEU A 79 -16.76 12.81 8.05
CA LEU A 79 -17.60 13.73 7.26
C LEU A 79 -19.08 13.34 7.28
N THR A 80 -19.43 12.10 7.62
CA THR A 80 -20.84 11.63 7.61
C THR A 80 -21.54 11.78 8.96
N GLU A 81 -20.79 11.88 10.06
CA GLU A 81 -21.28 12.09 11.44
C GLU A 81 -21.06 13.55 11.90
N GLY A 82 -21.35 14.54 11.04
CA GLY A 82 -21.20 15.97 11.30
C GLY A 82 -22.47 16.77 11.04
#